data_AF-A0A8H4A1K2-F1
#
_entry.id   AF-A0A8H4A1K2-F1
#
_cell.length_a   1.000
_cell.length_b   1.000
_cell.length_c   1.000
_cell.angle_alpha   90.00
_cell.angle_beta   90.00
_cell.angle_gamma   90.00
#
_symmetry.space_group_name_H-M   'P 1'
#
loop_
_entity.id
_entity.type
_entity.pdbx_description
1 polymer ?
#
loop_
_entity_poly.entity_id
_entity_poly.type
_entity_poly.pdbx_seq_one_letter_code
_entity_poly.pdbx_strand_id
1 'polypeptide(L)'
;MTSTAGTSQISKKIVSKDEWVKKLSDVKIDKADLNKLIMNYFVIEGYKDAAEAFSQECGLSPSIDVDSIQDRMNIRNAIQNGNVEEAIERVNDLNPEILDTNPKLYFHLQQQRLIEYIREGKITEALEFAQDELAPRGEENPEFLEELERTMALLAFDDTSVSPVGDLLHPSQRQRTASELNAAILTSQSQEKDPKLPSLLKMLVWAQDELDEKVLFPRMKNLVTAELSDTNDSTTNNTAINNSFMST
;
A
#
# COMPACT_ATOMS: atom_id res chain seq x y z
N MET A 1 2.96 55.59 -23.88
CA MET A 1 3.34 54.48 -24.76
C MET A 1 3.91 53.39 -23.88
N THR A 2 3.25 52.24 -23.88
CA THR A 2 3.34 51.16 -22.90
C THR A 2 4.67 50.41 -22.97
N SER A 3 5.28 50.22 -21.80
CA SER A 3 6.49 49.41 -21.57
C SER A 3 6.19 47.93 -21.85
N THR A 4 6.90 47.33 -22.81
CA THR A 4 6.90 45.90 -23.08
C THR A 4 7.76 45.19 -22.02
N ALA A 5 7.10 44.50 -21.09
CA ALA A 5 7.75 43.56 -20.20
C ALA A 5 8.23 42.35 -21.04
N GLY A 6 9.55 42.21 -21.20
CA GLY A 6 10.16 41.01 -21.73
C GLY A 6 9.97 39.87 -20.75
N THR A 7 9.11 38.91 -21.10
CA THR A 7 9.08 37.60 -20.48
C THR A 7 10.37 36.87 -20.87
N SER A 8 11.35 36.87 -19.98
CA SER A 8 12.53 36.00 -20.10
C SER A 8 12.06 34.54 -20.11
N GLN A 9 11.92 33.96 -21.30
CA GLN A 9 11.82 32.52 -21.45
C GLN A 9 13.11 31.92 -20.92
N ILE A 10 13.06 31.31 -19.74
CA ILE A 10 14.16 30.49 -19.23
C ILE A 10 14.26 29.30 -20.19
N SER A 11 15.30 29.29 -21.03
CA SER A 11 15.59 28.17 -21.91
C SER A 11 15.91 26.95 -21.06
N LYS A 12 14.98 25.98 -21.00
CA LYS A 12 15.20 24.72 -20.30
C LYS A 12 16.43 24.03 -20.88
N LYS A 13 17.33 23.57 -20.01
CA LYS A 13 18.51 22.81 -20.43
C LYS A 13 18.05 21.51 -21.10
N ILE A 14 18.56 21.20 -22.28
CA ILE A 14 18.23 19.95 -22.99
C ILE A 14 19.32 18.92 -22.69
N VAL A 15 18.93 17.73 -22.26
CA VAL A 15 19.85 16.61 -22.00
C VAL A 15 19.43 15.45 -22.88
N SER A 16 20.26 15.09 -23.88
CA SER A 16 19.97 13.98 -24.80
C SER A 16 19.84 12.62 -24.10
N LYS A 17 19.19 11.65 -24.75
CA LYS A 17 19.06 10.27 -24.26
C LYS A 17 20.42 9.61 -23.99
N ASP A 18 21.38 9.78 -24.89
CA ASP A 18 22.72 9.22 -24.73
C ASP A 18 23.48 9.85 -23.57
N GLU A 19 23.38 11.17 -23.40
CA GLU A 19 23.98 11.86 -22.24
C GLU A 19 23.34 11.43 -20.93
N TRP A 20 22.03 11.22 -20.92
CA TRP A 20 21.28 10.74 -19.76
C TRP A 20 21.68 9.32 -19.37
N VAL A 21 21.73 8.39 -20.33
CA VAL A 21 22.16 7.00 -20.10
C VAL A 21 23.61 6.97 -19.60
N LYS A 22 24.48 7.82 -20.14
CA LYS A 22 25.86 7.94 -19.63
C LYS A 22 25.89 8.37 -18.17
N LYS A 23 25.13 9.42 -17.80
CA LYS A 23 25.02 9.86 -16.40
C LYS A 23 24.46 8.77 -15.49
N LEU A 24 23.46 8.00 -15.94
CA LEU A 24 22.94 6.87 -15.19
C LEU A 24 24.01 5.78 -14.99
N SER A 25 24.82 5.49 -16.01
CA SER A 25 25.90 4.50 -15.89
C SER A 25 27.05 4.95 -14.99
N ASP A 26 27.24 6.27 -14.82
CA ASP A 26 28.25 6.83 -13.91
C ASP A 26 27.82 6.70 -12.44
N VAL A 27 26.52 6.52 -12.16
CA VAL A 27 26.00 6.29 -10.80
C VAL A 27 26.34 4.86 -10.37
N LYS A 28 27.24 4.75 -9.39
CA LYS A 28 27.60 3.47 -8.78
C LYS A 28 26.60 3.10 -7.67
N ILE A 29 25.86 2.03 -7.88
CA ILE A 29 24.99 1.43 -6.86
C ILE A 29 25.67 0.18 -6.35
N ASP A 30 25.83 0.07 -5.03
CA ASP A 30 26.37 -1.14 -4.43
C ASP A 30 25.33 -2.27 -4.51
N LYS A 31 25.77 -3.46 -4.94
CA LYS A 31 24.91 -4.64 -5.04
C LYS A 31 24.38 -5.04 -3.66
N ALA A 32 25.17 -4.84 -2.61
CA ALA A 32 24.72 -5.16 -1.25
C ALA A 32 23.56 -4.28 -0.80
N ASP A 33 23.56 -2.99 -1.17
CA ASP A 33 22.47 -2.07 -0.83
C ASP A 33 21.20 -2.36 -1.63
N LEU A 34 21.34 -2.76 -2.91
CA LEU A 34 20.20 -3.24 -3.69
C LEU A 34 19.60 -4.52 -3.09
N ASN A 35 20.43 -5.46 -2.68
CA ASN A 35 19.96 -6.69 -2.06
C ASN A 35 19.25 -6.42 -0.72
N LYS A 36 19.76 -5.50 0.10
CA LYS A 36 19.08 -5.06 1.34
C LYS A 36 17.73 -4.42 1.05
N LEU A 37 17.61 -3.64 -0.02
CA LEU A 37 16.36 -3.00 -0.44
C LEU A 37 15.31 -4.04 -0.84
N ILE A 38 15.70 -5.05 -1.62
CA ILE A 38 14.81 -6.15 -2.02
C ILE A 38 14.41 -6.98 -0.79
N MET A 39 15.36 -7.31 0.09
CA MET A 39 15.09 -8.02 1.33
C MET A 39 14.10 -7.27 2.22
N ASN A 40 14.30 -5.94 2.40
CA ASN A 40 13.37 -5.09 3.14
C ASN A 40 11.94 -5.18 2.59
N TYR A 41 11.79 -5.17 1.26
CA TYR A 41 10.49 -5.32 0.63
C TYR A 41 9.85 -6.68 0.91
N PHE A 42 10.57 -7.79 0.69
CA PHE A 42 10.03 -9.13 0.96
C PHE A 42 9.63 -9.32 2.40
N VAL A 43 10.41 -8.79 3.34
CA VAL A 43 10.11 -8.95 4.76
C VAL A 43 8.92 -8.09 5.18
N ILE A 44 8.86 -6.82 4.78
CA ILE A 44 7.75 -5.93 5.18
C ILE A 44 6.42 -6.41 4.58
N GLU A 45 6.43 -6.84 3.32
CA GLU A 45 5.24 -7.38 2.65
C GLU A 45 4.88 -8.81 3.10
N GLY A 46 5.77 -9.53 3.79
CA GLY A 46 5.52 -10.88 4.29
C GLY A 46 5.73 -11.99 3.25
N TYR A 47 6.54 -11.76 2.21
CA TYR A 47 6.91 -12.75 1.20
C TYR A 47 8.02 -13.68 1.71
N LYS A 48 7.67 -14.60 2.62
CA LYS A 48 8.62 -15.51 3.27
C LYS A 48 9.45 -16.34 2.28
N ASP A 49 8.81 -17.09 1.40
CA ASP A 49 9.51 -18.00 0.48
C ASP A 49 10.50 -17.24 -0.42
N ALA A 50 10.11 -16.04 -0.87
CA ALA A 50 10.98 -15.16 -1.64
C ALA A 50 12.15 -14.62 -0.80
N ALA A 51 11.90 -14.23 0.46
CA ALA A 51 12.94 -13.79 1.38
C ALA A 51 13.96 -14.89 1.68
N GLU A 52 13.50 -16.13 1.92
CA GLU A 52 14.37 -17.28 2.19
C GLU A 52 15.24 -17.64 0.98
N ALA A 53 14.62 -17.80 -0.19
CA ALA A 53 15.35 -18.10 -1.42
C ALA A 53 16.38 -17.00 -1.75
N PHE A 54 15.97 -15.73 -1.62
CA PHE A 54 16.85 -14.60 -1.90
C PHE A 54 17.98 -14.45 -0.88
N SER A 55 17.74 -14.74 0.40
CA SER A 55 18.77 -14.77 1.45
C SER A 55 19.86 -15.81 1.15
N GLN A 56 19.45 -17.01 0.74
CA GLN A 56 20.37 -18.10 0.38
C GLN A 56 21.23 -17.72 -0.84
N GLU A 57 20.64 -17.14 -1.87
CA GLU A 57 21.36 -16.72 -3.08
C GLU A 57 22.32 -15.54 -2.84
N CYS A 58 21.94 -14.60 -1.98
CA CYS A 58 22.73 -13.39 -1.72
C CYS A 58 23.79 -13.56 -0.63
N GLY A 59 23.78 -14.68 0.11
CA GLY A 59 24.64 -14.89 1.27
C GLY A 59 24.38 -13.87 2.40
N LEU A 60 23.20 -13.25 2.42
CA LEU A 60 22.79 -12.32 3.46
C LEU A 60 22.21 -13.13 4.62
N SER A 61 22.76 -12.97 5.83
CA SER A 61 22.10 -13.44 7.04
C SER A 61 20.75 -12.71 7.17
N PRO A 62 19.61 -13.41 7.36
CA PRO A 62 18.33 -12.75 7.52
C PRO A 62 18.43 -11.81 8.73
N SER A 63 18.29 -10.51 8.50
CA SER A 63 18.33 -9.50 9.56
C SER A 63 17.06 -9.50 10.41
N ILE A 64 16.08 -10.32 10.03
CA ILE A 64 14.74 -10.37 10.61
C ILE A 64 14.41 -11.83 10.90
N ASP A 65 13.86 -12.06 12.09
CA ASP A 65 13.41 -13.37 12.55
C ASP A 65 12.37 -13.93 11.58
N VAL A 66 12.72 -15.02 10.90
CA VAL A 66 11.87 -15.69 9.90
C VAL A 66 10.55 -16.14 10.53
N ASP A 67 10.57 -16.44 11.83
CA ASP A 67 9.39 -16.82 12.59
C ASP A 67 8.39 -15.65 12.71
N SER A 68 8.87 -14.41 12.95
CA SER A 68 8.03 -13.20 12.91
C SER A 68 7.41 -12.94 11.53
N ILE A 69 8.11 -13.29 10.45
CA ILE A 69 7.56 -13.17 9.08
C ILE A 69 6.44 -14.18 8.87
N GLN A 70 6.64 -15.42 9.34
CA GLN A 70 5.65 -16.48 9.23
C GLN A 70 4.36 -16.13 9.98
N ASP A 71 4.46 -15.58 11.19
CA ASP A 71 3.29 -15.18 11.97
C ASP A 71 2.51 -14.06 11.28
N ARG A 72 3.19 -13.02 10.78
CA ARG A 72 2.55 -11.94 10.01
C ARG A 72 1.89 -12.45 8.73
N MET A 73 2.54 -13.37 8.03
CA MET A 73 1.97 -13.99 6.83
C MET A 73 0.70 -14.78 7.16
N ASN A 74 0.70 -15.55 8.25
CA ASN A 74 -0.47 -16.30 8.68
C ASN A 74 -1.65 -15.37 9.03
N ILE A 75 -1.38 -14.29 9.78
CA ILE A 75 -2.38 -13.26 10.11
C ILE A 75 -2.94 -12.61 8.84
N ARG A 76 -2.07 -12.24 7.89
CA ARG A 76 -2.49 -11.64 6.61
C ARG A 76 -3.39 -12.58 5.81
N ASN A 77 -3.00 -13.85 5.71
CA ASN A 77 -3.76 -14.88 4.99
C ASN A 77 -5.13 -15.12 5.62
N ALA A 78 -5.22 -15.12 6.96
CA ALA A 78 -6.50 -15.22 7.66
C ALA A 78 -7.46 -14.09 7.24
N ILE A 79 -7.00 -12.83 7.20
CA ILE A 79 -7.84 -11.71 6.73
C ILE A 79 -8.20 -11.86 5.25
N GLN A 80 -7.24 -12.20 4.39
CA GLN A 80 -7.48 -12.34 2.95
C GLN A 80 -8.50 -13.45 2.63
N ASN A 81 -8.54 -14.50 3.44
CA ASN A 81 -9.52 -15.59 3.32
C ASN A 81 -10.88 -15.27 3.96
N GLY A 82 -11.02 -14.15 4.69
CA GLY A 82 -12.23 -13.77 5.41
C GLY A 82 -12.30 -14.28 6.86
N ASN A 83 -11.28 -15.02 7.33
CA ASN A 83 -11.17 -15.51 8.70
C ASN A 83 -10.63 -14.42 9.64
N VAL A 84 -11.35 -13.31 9.77
CA VAL A 84 -10.86 -12.15 10.55
C VAL A 84 -10.79 -12.45 12.05
N GLU A 85 -11.65 -13.33 12.56
CA GLU A 85 -11.61 -13.77 13.97
C GLU A 85 -10.30 -14.50 14.29
N GLU A 86 -9.90 -15.45 13.44
CA GLU A 86 -8.60 -16.12 13.54
C GLU A 86 -7.43 -15.12 13.49
N ALA A 87 -7.55 -14.08 12.65
CA ALA A 87 -6.53 -13.03 12.57
C ALA A 87 -6.44 -12.23 13.88
N ILE A 88 -7.56 -11.89 14.52
CA ILE A 88 -7.61 -11.19 15.81
C ILE A 88 -6.99 -12.03 16.91
N GLU A 89 -7.34 -13.32 16.99
CA GLU A 89 -6.77 -14.26 17.97
C GLU A 89 -5.25 -14.33 17.84
N ARG A 90 -4.74 -14.57 16.62
CA ARG A 90 -3.30 -14.65 16.35
C ARG A 90 -2.55 -13.36 16.68
N VAL A 91 -3.17 -12.20 16.45
CA VAL A 91 -2.56 -10.90 16.81
C VAL A 91 -2.48 -10.74 18.32
N ASN A 92 -3.54 -11.11 19.05
CA ASN A 92 -3.53 -11.04 20.51
C ASN A 92 -2.52 -12.01 21.12
N ASP A 93 -2.37 -13.21 20.53
CA ASP A 93 -1.33 -14.17 20.93
C ASP A 93 0.08 -13.64 20.68
N LEU A 94 0.27 -12.90 19.57
CA LEU A 94 1.54 -12.30 19.21
C LEU A 94 1.88 -11.10 20.12
N ASN A 95 0.94 -10.17 20.28
CA ASN A 95 1.03 -9.03 21.18
C ASN A 95 -0.37 -8.43 21.43
N PRO A 96 -0.94 -8.60 22.64
CA PRO A 96 -2.28 -8.09 22.97
C PRO A 96 -2.36 -6.56 22.95
N GLU A 97 -1.24 -5.85 23.16
CA GLU A 97 -1.24 -4.39 23.19
C GLU A 97 -1.52 -3.75 21.81
N ILE A 98 -1.35 -4.49 20.70
CA ILE A 98 -1.55 -3.97 19.34
C ILE A 98 -2.98 -3.46 19.14
N LEU A 99 -3.97 -4.23 19.61
CA LEU A 99 -5.38 -3.89 19.45
C LEU A 99 -5.84 -2.92 20.54
N ASP A 100 -5.33 -3.07 21.76
CA ASP A 100 -5.66 -2.19 22.90
C ASP A 100 -5.22 -0.74 22.65
N THR A 101 -4.07 -0.55 22.01
CA THR A 101 -3.51 0.79 21.74
C THR A 101 -4.00 1.40 20.43
N ASN A 102 -4.77 0.66 19.64
CA ASN A 102 -5.28 1.12 18.34
C ASN A 102 -6.78 0.82 18.15
N PRO A 103 -7.68 1.62 18.77
CA PRO A 103 -9.12 1.45 18.64
C PRO A 103 -9.64 1.53 17.20
N LYS A 104 -8.96 2.30 16.33
CA LYS A 104 -9.33 2.42 14.91
C LYS A 104 -9.08 1.13 14.13
N LEU A 105 -7.90 0.52 14.32
CA LEU A 105 -7.61 -0.78 13.72
C LEU A 105 -8.57 -1.86 14.21
N TYR A 106 -8.86 -1.88 15.51
CA TYR A 106 -9.84 -2.81 16.07
C TYR A 106 -11.21 -2.62 15.43
N PHE A 107 -11.68 -1.37 15.29
CA PHE A 107 -12.94 -1.07 14.61
C PHE A 107 -12.94 -1.59 13.16
N HIS A 108 -11.90 -1.33 12.36
CA HIS A 108 -11.82 -1.81 10.98
C HIS A 108 -11.80 -3.34 10.88
N LEU A 109 -11.17 -4.05 11.82
CA LEU A 109 -11.22 -5.51 11.88
C LEU A 109 -12.64 -6.02 12.16
N GLN A 110 -13.35 -5.41 13.11
CA GLN A 110 -14.74 -5.77 13.40
C GLN A 110 -15.68 -5.40 12.24
N GLN A 111 -15.47 -4.25 11.59
CA GLN A 111 -16.18 -3.89 10.36
C GLN A 111 -15.92 -4.91 9.25
N GLN A 112 -14.69 -5.40 9.09
CA GLN A 112 -14.40 -6.47 8.13
C GLN A 112 -15.16 -7.76 8.47
N ARG A 113 -15.28 -8.14 9.75
CA ARG A 113 -16.13 -9.28 10.16
C ARG A 113 -17.59 -9.08 9.79
N LEU A 114 -18.14 -7.89 10.02
CA LEU A 114 -19.49 -7.55 9.59
C LEU A 114 -19.65 -7.72 8.07
N ILE A 115 -18.69 -7.24 7.28
CA ILE A 115 -18.68 -7.40 5.83
C ILE A 115 -18.66 -8.89 5.44
N GLU A 116 -17.91 -9.74 6.14
CA GLU A 116 -17.89 -11.18 5.85
C GLU A 116 -19.22 -11.86 6.23
N TYR A 117 -19.88 -11.47 7.33
CA TYR A 117 -21.24 -11.94 7.63
C TYR A 117 -22.24 -11.59 6.53
N ILE A 118 -22.19 -10.35 6.03
CA ILE A 118 -23.02 -9.89 4.91
C ILE A 118 -22.72 -10.69 3.64
N ARG A 119 -21.44 -10.95 3.35
CA ARG A 119 -21.00 -11.72 2.18
C ARG A 119 -21.49 -13.18 2.23
N GLU A 120 -21.54 -13.77 3.42
CA GLU A 120 -22.05 -15.14 3.64
C GLU A 120 -23.58 -15.23 3.68
N GLY A 121 -24.29 -14.10 3.62
CA GLY A 121 -25.77 -14.05 3.71
C GLY A 121 -26.30 -14.28 5.12
N LYS A 122 -25.44 -14.20 6.15
CA LYS A 122 -25.79 -14.35 7.56
C LYS A 122 -26.32 -13.03 8.12
N ILE A 123 -27.47 -12.59 7.62
CA ILE A 123 -28.01 -11.25 7.88
C ILE A 123 -28.40 -11.07 9.35
N THR A 124 -28.97 -12.08 9.98
CA THR A 124 -29.37 -12.01 11.40
C THR A 124 -28.16 -11.82 12.29
N GLU A 125 -27.12 -12.62 12.08
CA GLU A 125 -25.86 -12.55 12.81
C GLU A 125 -25.13 -11.23 12.54
N ALA A 126 -25.16 -10.72 11.31
CA ALA A 126 -24.63 -9.41 10.96
C ALA A 126 -25.31 -8.28 11.75
N LEU A 127 -26.65 -8.32 11.86
CA LEU A 127 -27.42 -7.31 12.59
C LEU A 127 -27.16 -7.36 14.09
N GLU A 128 -27.14 -8.55 14.68
CA GLU A 128 -26.82 -8.75 16.10
C GLU A 128 -25.40 -8.24 16.39
N PHE A 129 -24.43 -8.65 15.58
CA PHE A 129 -23.04 -8.22 15.72
C PHE A 129 -22.86 -6.70 15.58
N ALA A 130 -23.54 -6.07 14.60
CA ALA A 130 -23.47 -4.63 14.42
C ALA A 130 -24.04 -3.87 15.64
N GLN A 131 -25.11 -4.37 16.25
CA GLN A 131 -25.73 -3.77 17.43
C GLN A 131 -24.88 -3.93 18.69
N ASP A 132 -24.34 -5.12 18.93
CA ASP A 132 -23.64 -5.43 20.17
C ASP A 132 -22.20 -4.88 20.16
N GLU A 133 -21.50 -4.96 19.03
CA GLU A 133 -20.07 -4.63 18.96
C GLU A 133 -19.78 -3.27 18.32
N LEU A 134 -20.44 -2.92 17.22
CA LEU A 134 -20.06 -1.75 16.42
C LEU A 134 -20.84 -0.48 16.79
N ALA A 135 -22.13 -0.60 17.12
CA ALA A 135 -22.98 0.56 17.42
C ALA A 135 -22.49 1.39 18.61
N PRO A 136 -22.08 0.81 19.77
CA PRO A 136 -21.56 1.59 20.90
C PRO A 136 -20.31 2.41 20.51
N ARG A 137 -19.45 1.85 19.64
CA ARG A 137 -18.22 2.51 19.16
C ARG A 137 -18.52 3.62 18.15
N GLY A 138 -19.58 3.46 17.35
CA GLY A 138 -20.09 4.50 16.46
C GLY A 138 -20.68 5.68 17.21
N GLU A 139 -21.38 5.45 18.33
CA GLU A 139 -21.92 6.53 19.16
C GLU A 139 -20.82 7.41 19.78
N GLU A 140 -19.69 6.81 20.14
CA GLU A 140 -18.53 7.51 20.71
C GLU A 140 -17.69 8.24 19.66
N ASN A 141 -17.70 7.79 18.40
CA ASN A 141 -16.89 8.35 17.31
C ASN A 141 -17.69 8.53 16.01
N PRO A 142 -17.97 9.77 15.59
CA PRO A 142 -18.70 10.06 14.36
C PRO A 142 -18.09 9.46 13.09
N GLU A 143 -16.75 9.31 13.01
CA GLU A 143 -16.09 8.68 11.85
C GLU A 143 -16.46 7.19 11.75
N PHE A 144 -16.52 6.50 12.89
CA PHE A 144 -16.93 5.09 12.95
C PHE A 144 -18.41 4.91 12.64
N LEU A 145 -19.25 5.87 13.04
CA LEU A 145 -20.67 5.84 12.70
C LEU A 145 -20.89 5.94 11.18
N GLU A 146 -20.22 6.89 10.51
CA GLU A 146 -20.31 7.04 9.05
C GLU A 146 -19.87 5.75 8.32
N GLU A 147 -18.78 5.15 8.77
CA GLU A 147 -18.29 3.88 8.23
C GLU A 147 -19.21 2.69 8.49
N LEU A 148 -19.85 2.64 9.67
CA LEU A 148 -20.85 1.63 10.02
C LEU A 148 -22.10 1.79 9.15
N GLU A 149 -22.65 3.01 9.04
CA GLU A 149 -23.80 3.31 8.18
C GLU A 149 -23.53 2.91 6.73
N ARG A 150 -22.33 3.22 6.22
CA ARG A 150 -21.89 2.80 4.88
C ARG A 150 -21.88 1.28 4.72
N THR A 151 -21.43 0.55 5.74
CA THR A 151 -21.41 -0.92 5.71
C THR A 151 -22.82 -1.50 5.77
N MET A 152 -23.68 -0.96 6.64
CA MET A 152 -25.07 -1.38 6.80
C MET A 152 -25.92 -1.09 5.57
N ALA A 153 -25.56 -0.09 4.76
CA ALA A 153 -26.21 0.17 3.48
C ALA A 153 -26.12 -1.01 2.51
N LEU A 154 -25.15 -1.93 2.65
CA LEU A 154 -25.09 -3.18 1.88
C LEU A 154 -26.34 -4.05 2.08
N LEU A 155 -26.96 -4.00 3.26
CA LEU A 155 -28.16 -4.76 3.60
C LEU A 155 -29.43 -4.22 2.94
N ALA A 156 -29.40 -2.98 2.45
CA ALA A 156 -30.55 -2.34 1.81
C ALA A 156 -30.76 -2.75 0.34
N PHE A 157 -29.82 -3.51 -0.23
CA PHE A 157 -29.85 -3.96 -1.62
C PHE A 157 -29.89 -5.49 -1.68
N ASP A 158 -30.87 -6.05 -2.40
CA ASP A 158 -30.97 -7.49 -2.63
C ASP A 158 -29.80 -8.02 -3.48
N ASP A 159 -29.29 -7.18 -4.39
CA ASP A 159 -28.09 -7.43 -5.17
C ASP A 159 -27.00 -6.43 -4.76
N THR A 160 -25.95 -6.95 -4.14
CA THR A 160 -24.84 -6.15 -3.62
C THR A 160 -23.95 -5.58 -4.72
N SER A 161 -24.01 -6.10 -5.95
CA SER A 161 -23.25 -5.59 -7.09
C SER A 161 -23.76 -4.24 -7.61
N VAL A 162 -25.03 -3.92 -7.33
CA VAL A 162 -25.68 -2.65 -7.68
C VAL A 162 -25.55 -1.61 -6.56
N SER A 163 -25.03 -2.03 -5.40
CA SER A 163 -24.86 -1.15 -4.25
C SER A 163 -23.82 -0.07 -4.56
N PRO A 164 -24.09 1.20 -4.24
CA PRO A 164 -23.10 2.27 -4.36
C PRO A 164 -21.87 2.05 -3.46
N VAL A 165 -21.97 1.14 -2.49
CA VAL A 165 -20.92 0.77 -1.55
C VAL A 165 -20.43 -0.67 -1.74
N GLY A 166 -20.68 -1.26 -2.93
CA GLY A 166 -20.23 -2.62 -3.27
C GLY A 166 -18.70 -2.79 -3.29
N ASP A 167 -17.95 -1.69 -3.30
CA ASP A 167 -16.48 -1.67 -3.15
C ASP A 167 -16.01 -2.33 -1.85
N LEU A 168 -16.83 -2.28 -0.78
CA LEU A 168 -16.55 -2.95 0.50
C LEU A 168 -16.46 -4.48 0.38
N LEU A 169 -17.12 -5.07 -0.62
CA LEU A 169 -17.08 -6.52 -0.87
C LEU A 169 -15.90 -6.93 -1.75
N HIS A 170 -15.17 -5.98 -2.33
CA HIS A 170 -14.03 -6.28 -3.20
C HIS A 170 -12.83 -6.82 -2.38
N PRO A 171 -11.99 -7.71 -2.94
CA PRO A 171 -10.78 -8.18 -2.27
C PRO A 171 -9.83 -7.06 -1.79
N SER A 172 -9.89 -5.89 -2.43
CA SER A 172 -9.11 -4.71 -2.01
C SER A 172 -9.46 -4.23 -0.59
N GLN A 173 -10.70 -4.41 -0.13
CA GLN A 173 -11.09 -4.05 1.22
C GLN A 173 -10.40 -4.96 2.25
N ARG A 174 -10.36 -6.27 2.01
CA ARG A 174 -9.59 -7.21 2.83
C ARG A 174 -8.10 -6.88 2.81
N GLN A 175 -7.56 -6.55 1.64
CA GLN A 175 -6.16 -6.16 1.49
C GLN A 175 -5.83 -4.92 2.32
N ARG A 176 -6.70 -3.90 2.32
CA ARG A 176 -6.54 -2.69 3.13
C ARG A 176 -6.49 -3.03 4.63
N THR A 177 -7.47 -3.77 5.15
CA THR A 177 -7.50 -4.18 6.57
C THR A 177 -6.26 -5.01 6.94
N ALA A 178 -5.83 -5.90 6.06
CA ALA A 178 -4.64 -6.72 6.27
C ALA A 178 -3.34 -5.87 6.28
N SER A 179 -3.23 -4.87 5.42
CA SER A 179 -2.10 -3.93 5.39
C SER A 179 -2.05 -3.06 6.64
N GLU A 180 -3.20 -2.55 7.10
CA GLU A 180 -3.29 -1.75 8.33
C GLU A 180 -2.85 -2.57 9.57
N LEU A 181 -3.29 -3.82 9.65
CA LEU A 181 -2.87 -4.73 10.71
C LEU A 181 -1.37 -5.05 10.63
N ASN A 182 -0.85 -5.37 9.44
CA ASN A 182 0.59 -5.63 9.26
C ASN A 182 1.44 -4.43 9.68
N ALA A 183 1.03 -3.21 9.33
CA ALA A 183 1.71 -1.98 9.75
C ALA A 183 1.72 -1.81 11.28
N ALA A 184 0.62 -2.16 11.96
CA ALA A 184 0.55 -2.11 13.42
C ALA A 184 1.45 -3.16 14.09
N ILE A 185 1.50 -4.39 13.56
CA ILE A 185 2.41 -5.43 14.05
C ILE A 185 3.87 -4.97 13.89
N LEU A 186 4.25 -4.47 12.72
CA LEU A 186 5.60 -3.95 12.46
C LEU A 186 5.96 -2.81 13.42
N THR A 187 5.03 -1.87 13.65
CA THR A 187 5.22 -0.76 14.58
C THR A 187 5.45 -1.26 16.01
N SER A 188 4.68 -2.26 16.46
CA SER A 188 4.85 -2.86 17.80
C SER A 188 6.20 -3.56 17.97
N GLN A 189 6.75 -4.11 16.88
CA GLN A 189 8.06 -4.75 16.85
C GLN A 189 9.21 -3.75 16.64
N SER A 190 8.93 -2.44 16.66
CA SER A 190 9.89 -1.36 16.35
C SER A 190 10.55 -1.53 14.97
N GLN A 191 9.83 -2.14 14.02
CA GLN A 191 10.25 -2.30 12.63
C GLN A 191 9.66 -1.19 11.75
N GLU A 192 10.32 -0.93 10.63
CA GLU A 192 9.78 -0.04 9.61
C GLU A 192 8.50 -0.63 9.02
N LYS A 193 7.40 0.14 9.03
CA LYS A 193 6.09 -0.29 8.53
C LYS A 193 5.95 -0.24 7.00
N ASP A 194 6.71 0.65 6.35
CA ASP A 194 6.60 0.92 4.92
C ASP A 194 7.84 0.41 4.20
N PRO A 195 7.69 -0.35 3.10
CA PRO A 195 8.84 -0.79 2.34
C PRO A 195 9.55 0.41 1.67
N LYS A 196 10.89 0.36 1.66
CA LYS A 196 11.71 1.42 1.07
C LYS A 196 11.55 1.51 -0.45
N LEU A 197 11.32 0.38 -1.12
CA LEU A 197 11.28 0.32 -2.58
C LEU A 197 10.14 1.17 -3.18
N PRO A 198 8.86 1.02 -2.78
CA PRO A 198 7.79 1.92 -3.23
C PRO A 198 8.04 3.39 -2.91
N SER A 199 8.66 3.68 -1.77
CA SER A 199 9.01 5.05 -1.38
C SER A 199 10.05 5.67 -2.33
N LEU A 200 11.06 4.90 -2.73
CA LEU A 200 12.05 5.32 -3.74
C LEU A 200 11.41 5.53 -5.12
N LEU A 201 10.44 4.69 -5.51
CA LEU A 201 9.71 4.86 -6.77
C LEU A 201 8.84 6.11 -6.76
N LYS A 202 8.15 6.41 -5.65
CA LYS A 202 7.41 7.67 -5.47
C LYS A 202 8.36 8.88 -5.56
N MET A 203 9.53 8.78 -4.91
CA MET A 203 10.55 9.83 -4.97
C MET A 203 11.12 10.02 -6.38
N LEU A 204 11.28 8.95 -7.16
CA LEU A 204 11.66 9.03 -8.57
C LEU A 204 10.61 9.79 -9.38
N VAL A 205 9.32 9.45 -9.23
CA VAL A 205 8.24 10.16 -9.95
C VAL A 205 8.26 11.65 -9.59
N TRP A 206 8.33 11.97 -8.31
CA TRP A 206 8.43 13.36 -7.83
C TRP A 206 9.67 14.08 -8.39
N ALA A 207 10.83 13.43 -8.37
CA ALA A 207 12.08 14.03 -8.87
C ALA A 207 12.02 14.30 -10.38
N GLN A 208 11.32 13.48 -11.16
CA GLN A 208 11.08 13.73 -12.57
C GLN A 208 10.18 14.96 -12.78
N ASP A 209 9.11 15.10 -11.99
CA ASP A 209 8.21 16.26 -12.07
C ASP A 209 8.93 17.56 -11.69
N GLU A 210 9.77 17.55 -10.66
CA GLU A 210 10.59 18.70 -10.26
C GLU A 210 11.65 19.04 -11.32
N LEU A 211 12.17 18.03 -12.02
CA LEU A 211 13.17 18.22 -13.09
C LEU A 211 12.54 18.77 -14.38
N ASP A 212 11.28 18.44 -14.66
CA ASP A 212 10.51 18.93 -15.81
C ASP A 212 10.41 20.47 -15.81
N GLU A 213 10.44 21.13 -14.65
CA GLU A 213 10.43 22.59 -14.56
C GLU A 213 11.71 23.22 -15.14
N LYS A 214 12.85 22.52 -15.08
CA LYS A 214 14.19 23.10 -15.29
C LYS A 214 14.91 22.51 -16.51
N VAL A 215 14.60 21.27 -16.89
CA VAL A 215 15.36 20.49 -17.87
C VAL A 215 14.41 19.71 -18.78
N LEU A 216 14.74 19.60 -20.07
CA LEU A 216 14.14 18.62 -20.98
C LEU A 216 15.03 17.38 -21.01
N PHE A 217 14.52 16.25 -20.52
CA PHE A 217 15.27 15.01 -20.34
C PHE A 217 14.41 13.78 -20.69
N PRO A 218 15.02 12.60 -20.90
CA PRO A 218 14.30 11.34 -21.08
C PRO A 218 13.61 10.92 -19.77
N ARG A 219 12.28 10.96 -19.73
CA ARG A 219 11.49 10.53 -18.57
C ARG A 219 11.30 9.03 -18.58
N MET A 220 11.41 8.36 -17.44
CA MET A 220 11.03 6.97 -17.28
C MET A 220 9.51 6.85 -17.37
N LYS A 221 9.02 6.22 -18.44
CA LYS A 221 7.60 6.00 -18.73
C LYS A 221 7.08 4.72 -18.06
N ASN A 222 7.92 3.69 -17.99
CA ASN A 222 7.56 2.40 -17.43
C ASN A 222 8.58 2.00 -16.36
N LEU A 223 8.12 1.89 -15.12
CA LEU A 223 8.95 1.54 -13.96
C LEU A 223 9.37 0.06 -13.97
N VAL A 224 8.62 -0.81 -14.66
CA VAL A 224 8.89 -2.25 -14.74
C VAL A 224 9.93 -2.55 -15.82
N THR A 225 9.80 -1.94 -17.00
CA THR A 225 10.73 -2.15 -18.11
C THR A 225 11.89 -1.15 -18.13
N ALA A 226 11.86 -0.15 -17.24
CA ALA A 226 12.78 0.98 -17.21
C ALA A 226 12.86 1.77 -18.54
N GLU A 227 11.77 1.77 -19.31
CA GLU A 227 11.72 2.44 -20.62
C GLU A 227 11.73 3.97 -20.47
N LEU A 228 12.65 4.62 -21.20
CA LEU A 228 12.82 6.07 -21.23
C LEU A 228 12.15 6.69 -22.46
N SER A 229 11.45 7.81 -22.27
CA SER A 229 10.92 8.67 -23.33
C SER A 229 12.03 9.29 -24.15
N ASP A 230 11.69 9.79 -25.32
CA ASP A 230 12.57 10.70 -26.03
C ASP A 230 12.51 12.09 -25.38
N THR A 231 13.59 12.85 -25.51
CA THR A 231 13.75 14.20 -24.91
C THR A 231 12.77 15.25 -25.43
N ASN A 232 12.12 14.96 -26.56
CA ASN A 232 11.17 15.85 -27.21
C ASN A 232 9.70 15.47 -26.92
N ASP A 233 9.47 14.34 -26.26
CA ASP A 233 8.15 13.84 -25.87
C ASP A 233 7.74 14.45 -24.52
N SER A 234 7.62 15.77 -24.43
CA SER A 234 7.17 16.47 -23.22
C SER A 234 5.63 16.41 -23.03
N THR A 235 4.94 15.49 -23.70
CA THR A 235 3.47 15.42 -23.71
C THR A 235 2.95 13.99 -23.59
N THR A 236 3.31 13.27 -22.52
CA THR A 236 2.57 12.03 -22.20
C THR A 236 2.13 12.01 -20.74
N ASN A 237 0.81 12.06 -20.59
CA ASN A 237 0.02 12.19 -19.38
C ASN A 237 0.42 11.28 -18.22
N ASN A 238 0.27 11.84 -17.01
CA ASN A 238 0.54 11.30 -15.68
C ASN A 238 -0.31 10.05 -15.28
N THR A 239 -0.95 9.37 -16.24
CA THR A 239 -2.04 8.43 -15.97
C THR A 239 -1.60 6.96 -15.95
N ALA A 240 -0.43 6.61 -16.51
CA ALA A 240 -0.02 5.21 -16.63
C ALA A 240 0.72 4.65 -15.40
N ILE A 241 1.32 5.51 -14.57
CA ILE A 241 2.18 5.04 -13.46
C ILE A 241 1.35 4.65 -12.23
N ASN A 242 0.19 5.29 -11.99
CA ASN A 242 -0.59 5.04 -10.77
C ASN A 242 -1.40 3.73 -10.79
N ASN A 243 -1.69 3.13 -11.94
CA ASN A 243 -2.59 1.96 -12.01
C ASN A 243 -1.88 0.60 -11.89
N SER A 244 -0.55 0.55 -11.86
CA SER A 244 0.18 -0.72 -11.80
C SER A 244 0.48 -1.23 -10.38
N PHE A 245 0.32 -0.39 -9.35
CA PHE A 245 0.68 -0.75 -7.97
C PHE A 245 -0.50 -1.21 -7.09
N MET A 246 -1.74 -1.07 -7.54
CA MET A 246 -2.94 -1.40 -6.75
C MET A 246 -3.70 -2.65 -7.21
N SER A 247 -3.20 -3.42 -8.19
CA SER A 247 -3.95 -4.53 -8.80
C SER A 247 -3.33 -5.93 -8.63
N THR A 248 -2.42 -6.12 -7.68
CA THR A 248 -1.89 -7.46 -7.34
C THR A 248 -1.71 -7.62 -5.85
#